data_AF-A0A3M2APN4-F1
#
_entry.id   AF-A0A3M2APN4-F1
#
_cell.length_a   1.000
_cell.length_b   1.000
_cell.length_c   1.000
_cell.angle_alpha   90.00
_cell.angle_beta   90.00
_cell.angle_gamma   90.00
#
_symmetry.space_group_name_H-M   'P 1'
#
loop_
_entity.id
_entity.type
_entity.pdbx_description
1 polymer ?
#
loop_
_entity_poly.entity_id
_entity_poly.type
_entity_poly.pdbx_seq_one_letter_code
_entity_poly.pdbx_strand_id
1 'polypeptide(L)'
;MAGMPARRPLGPGRELRRPLLELRRDEIRSWLRAEGIGWQEDPTNDDLRAAARNRLRAEALPALTGVGAGDPVAGLLRLAAEARAWIEAAPAVRERVGDWRELPSALRRLEIAERLREAGETPSPRRLDDLERALLQRGAAGLRPGLGLRLAGGDLVLAERR
;
A
#
# COMPACT_ATOMS: atom_id res chain seq x y z
N MET A 1 1.70 1.09 -0.50
CA MET A 1 2.87 0.20 -0.28
C MET A 1 3.31 0.40 1.17
N ALA A 2 4.03 -0.55 1.80
CA ALA A 2 4.35 -0.61 3.25
C ALA A 2 3.29 -1.23 4.20
N GLY A 3 2.41 -2.10 3.68
CA GLY A 3 1.46 -2.84 4.52
C GLY A 3 0.29 -2.00 5.05
N MET A 4 -0.39 -2.50 6.09
CA MET A 4 -1.53 -1.82 6.72
C MET A 4 -1.04 -0.71 7.65
N PRO A 5 -1.46 0.56 7.48
CA PRO A 5 -1.09 1.62 8.42
C PRO A 5 -1.92 1.54 9.71
N ALA A 6 -1.32 1.90 10.84
CA ALA A 6 -2.00 1.96 12.14
C ALA A 6 -3.21 2.91 12.12
N ARG A 7 -3.12 3.98 11.34
CA ARG A 7 -4.17 4.99 11.14
C ARG A 7 -4.36 5.27 9.65
N ARG A 8 -5.61 5.43 9.21
CA ARG A 8 -5.94 5.79 7.83
C ARG A 8 -7.10 6.79 7.79
N PRO A 9 -6.91 8.02 7.29
CA PRO A 9 -8.01 8.94 7.04
C PRO A 9 -9.02 8.34 6.06
N LEU A 10 -10.31 8.54 6.30
CA LEU A 10 -11.42 8.11 5.44
C LEU A 10 -12.21 9.29 4.85
N GLY A 11 -11.75 10.52 5.10
CA GLY A 11 -12.44 11.76 4.75
C GLY A 11 -12.53 12.71 5.96
N PRO A 12 -13.20 13.86 5.81
CA PRO A 12 -13.33 14.85 6.88
C PRO A 12 -13.92 14.23 8.15
N GLY A 13 -13.21 14.38 9.28
CA GLY A 13 -13.65 13.91 10.60
C GLY A 13 -13.70 12.39 10.79
N ARG A 14 -13.24 11.57 9.84
CA ARG A 14 -13.30 10.10 9.93
C ARG A 14 -11.92 9.47 9.74
N GLU A 15 -11.53 8.62 10.69
CA GLU A 15 -10.26 7.90 10.67
C GLU A 15 -10.47 6.43 11.05
N LEU A 16 -9.88 5.52 10.29
CA LEU A 16 -9.79 4.11 10.64
C LEU A 16 -8.53 3.88 11.50
N ARG A 17 -8.74 3.41 12.73
CA ARG A 17 -7.67 3.02 13.66
C ARG A 17 -7.56 1.50 13.75
N ARG A 18 -6.33 0.99 13.88
CA ARG A 18 -6.02 -0.44 14.02
C ARG A 18 -5.21 -0.69 15.30
N PRO A 19 -5.82 -0.59 16.49
CA PRO A 19 -5.10 -0.72 17.76
C PRO A 19 -4.48 -2.11 17.97
N LEU A 20 -5.05 -3.15 17.35
CA LEU A 20 -4.56 -4.53 17.46
C LEU A 20 -3.55 -4.90 16.36
N LEU A 21 -3.03 -3.94 15.60
CA LEU A 21 -2.17 -4.21 14.43
C LEU A 21 -0.85 -4.90 14.81
N GLU A 22 -0.33 -4.62 16.01
CA GLU A 22 0.94 -5.16 16.51
C GLU A 22 0.78 -6.50 17.24
N LEU A 23 -0.47 -6.92 17.49
CA LEU A 23 -0.77 -8.13 18.23
C LEU A 23 -0.98 -9.31 17.26
N ARG A 24 -0.47 -10.48 17.64
CA ARG A 24 -0.74 -11.72 16.94
C ARG A 24 -2.12 -12.26 17.28
N ARG A 25 -2.68 -13.01 16.34
CA ARG A 25 -3.96 -13.72 16.53
C ARG A 25 -3.94 -14.61 17.78
N ASP A 26 -2.83 -15.31 18.00
CA ASP A 26 -2.73 -16.27 19.09
C ASP A 26 -2.62 -15.58 20.46
N GLU A 27 -1.99 -14.41 20.53
CA GLU A 27 -1.95 -13.57 21.73
C GLU A 27 -3.36 -13.10 22.11
N ILE A 28 -4.11 -12.58 21.14
CA ILE A 28 -5.50 -12.15 21.35
C ILE A 28 -6.36 -13.32 21.84
N ARG A 29 -6.26 -14.48 21.19
CA ARG A 29 -7.03 -15.67 21.58
C ARG A 29 -6.62 -16.21 22.95
N SER A 30 -5.34 -16.16 23.29
CA SER A 30 -4.87 -16.59 24.61
C SER A 30 -5.43 -15.70 25.71
N TRP A 31 -5.42 -14.40 25.49
CA TRP A 31 -6.01 -13.43 26.41
C TRP A 31 -7.53 -13.63 26.56
N LEU A 32 -8.27 -13.77 25.46
CA LEU A 32 -9.71 -14.03 25.50
C LEU A 32 -10.07 -15.30 26.29
N ARG A 33 -9.29 -16.38 26.11
CA ARG A 33 -9.48 -17.61 26.89
C ARG A 33 -9.21 -17.41 28.38
N ALA A 34 -8.16 -16.68 28.73
CA ALA A 34 -7.83 -16.39 30.13
C ALA A 34 -8.93 -15.57 30.83
N GLU A 35 -9.56 -14.65 30.09
CA GLU A 35 -10.68 -13.84 30.57
C GLU A 35 -12.05 -14.55 30.48
N GLY A 36 -12.10 -15.78 29.96
CA GLY A 36 -13.36 -16.52 29.77
C GLY A 36 -14.29 -15.89 28.73
N ILE A 37 -13.77 -15.04 27.83
CA ILE A 37 -14.55 -14.36 26.81
C ILE A 37 -14.65 -15.26 25.57
N GLY A 38 -15.86 -15.72 25.26
CA GLY A 38 -16.14 -16.44 24.01
C GLY A 38 -16.10 -15.54 22.77
N TRP A 39 -15.90 -16.14 21.60
CA TRP A 39 -15.98 -15.44 20.31
C TRP A 39 -16.68 -16.34 19.27
N GLN A 40 -17.23 -15.72 18.22
CA GLN A 40 -17.77 -16.43 17.06
C GLN A 40 -16.74 -16.45 15.93
N GLU A 41 -16.68 -17.58 15.21
CA GLU A 41 -15.91 -17.69 13.98
C GLU A 41 -16.83 -17.45 12.78
N ASP A 42 -16.45 -16.53 11.90
CA ASP A 42 -17.14 -16.32 10.64
C ASP A 42 -16.92 -17.53 9.72
N PRO A 43 -17.98 -18.22 9.23
CA PRO A 43 -17.85 -19.39 8.36
C PRO A 43 -17.03 -19.14 7.09
N THR A 44 -16.99 -17.90 6.60
CA THR A 44 -16.22 -17.53 5.40
C THR A 44 -14.71 -17.52 5.63
N ASN A 45 -14.24 -17.57 6.88
CA ASN A 45 -12.81 -17.58 7.21
C ASN A 45 -12.09 -18.84 6.69
N ASP A 46 -12.81 -19.96 6.59
CA ASP A 46 -12.25 -21.24 6.18
C ASP A 46 -12.55 -21.56 4.71
N ASP A 47 -13.37 -20.74 4.05
CA ASP A 47 -13.59 -20.84 2.61
C ASP A 47 -12.42 -20.23 1.83
N LEU A 48 -11.57 -21.09 1.28
CA LEU A 48 -10.41 -20.73 0.46
C LEU A 48 -10.80 -20.16 -0.91
N ARG A 49 -12.03 -20.39 -1.38
CA ARG A 49 -12.56 -19.85 -2.65
C ARG A 49 -13.18 -18.47 -2.46
N ALA A 50 -13.68 -18.17 -1.27
CA ALA A 50 -14.32 -16.89 -0.97
C ALA A 50 -13.38 -15.68 -1.12
N ALA A 51 -12.10 -15.80 -0.72
CA ALA A 51 -11.15 -14.69 -0.82
C ALA A 51 -9.69 -15.16 -0.95
N ALA A 52 -8.91 -14.47 -1.78
CA ALA A 52 -7.46 -14.72 -1.92
C ALA A 52 -6.71 -14.60 -0.59
N ARG A 53 -7.17 -13.74 0.33
CA ARG A 53 -6.56 -13.60 1.68
C ARG A 53 -6.62 -14.89 2.50
N ASN A 54 -7.67 -15.69 2.32
CA ASN A 54 -7.87 -16.91 3.09
C ASN A 54 -6.84 -17.96 2.69
N ARG A 55 -6.60 -18.12 1.38
CA ARG A 55 -5.49 -18.95 0.86
C ARG A 55 -4.13 -18.44 1.30
N LEU A 56 -3.89 -17.13 1.27
CA LEU A 56 -2.63 -16.56 1.78
C LEU A 56 -2.39 -16.95 3.25
N ARG A 57 -3.44 -16.91 4.08
CA ARG A 57 -3.37 -17.25 5.51
C ARG A 57 -3.24 -18.75 5.76
N ALA A 58 -3.99 -19.58 5.03
CA ALA A 58 -4.10 -21.02 5.31
C ALA A 58 -3.05 -21.87 4.58
N GLU A 59 -2.55 -21.42 3.44
CA GLU A 59 -1.61 -22.18 2.60
C GLU A 59 -0.26 -21.47 2.50
N ALA A 60 -0.24 -20.22 2.00
CA ALA A 60 1.01 -19.57 1.61
C ALA A 60 1.90 -19.20 2.81
N LEU A 61 1.35 -18.54 3.83
CA LEU A 61 2.12 -18.15 5.02
C LEU A 61 2.69 -19.37 5.78
N PRO A 62 1.91 -20.45 6.04
CA PRO A 62 2.45 -21.66 6.63
C PRO A 62 3.55 -22.31 5.79
N ALA A 63 3.39 -22.35 4.46
CA ALA A 63 4.42 -22.89 3.57
C ALA A 63 5.74 -22.09 3.66
N LEU A 64 5.67 -20.76 3.78
CA LEU A 64 6.86 -19.92 3.93
C LEU A 64 7.63 -20.20 5.23
N THR A 65 6.97 -20.64 6.29
CA THR A 65 7.63 -21.05 7.55
C THR A 65 8.59 -22.22 7.33
N GLY A 66 8.30 -23.10 6.36
CA GLY A 66 9.15 -24.26 6.05
C GLY A 66 10.35 -23.95 5.14
N VAL A 67 10.43 -22.76 4.55
CA VAL A 67 11.46 -22.39 3.57
C VAL A 67 12.68 -21.71 4.20
N GLY A 68 12.49 -21.00 5.33
CA GLY A 68 13.53 -20.17 5.95
C GLY A 68 13.79 -20.51 7.42
N ALA A 69 14.88 -19.93 7.97
CA ALA A 69 15.30 -20.16 9.35
C ALA A 69 14.55 -19.28 10.40
N GLY A 70 13.35 -18.80 10.12
CA GLY A 70 12.63 -17.92 11.04
C GLY A 70 11.17 -17.65 10.65
N ASP A 71 10.50 -16.85 11.47
CA ASP A 71 9.09 -16.53 11.27
C ASP A 71 8.87 -15.61 10.05
N PRO A 72 8.17 -16.07 9.00
CA PRO A 72 7.93 -15.29 7.79
C PRO A 72 7.08 -14.03 8.06
N VAL A 73 6.17 -14.07 9.04
CA VAL A 73 5.35 -12.91 9.39
C VAL A 73 6.21 -11.81 9.98
N ALA A 74 7.12 -12.15 10.91
CA ALA A 74 8.06 -11.19 11.48
C ALA A 74 8.98 -10.59 10.40
N GLY A 75 9.45 -11.39 9.45
CA GLY A 75 10.22 -10.91 8.30
C GLY A 75 9.45 -9.92 7.44
N LEU A 76 8.20 -10.24 7.09
CA LEU A 76 7.33 -9.36 6.32
C LEU A 76 7.01 -8.04 7.04
N LEU A 77 6.81 -8.08 8.36
CA LEU A 77 6.58 -6.89 9.17
C LEU A 77 7.82 -5.97 9.19
N ARG A 78 9.02 -6.53 9.34
CA ARG A 78 10.27 -5.75 9.23
C ARG A 78 10.41 -5.09 7.86
N LEU A 79 10.19 -5.85 6.79
CA LEU A 79 10.23 -5.30 5.42
C LEU A 79 9.20 -4.19 5.21
N ALA A 80 7.99 -4.34 5.78
CA ALA A 80 6.96 -3.31 5.70
C ALA A 80 7.34 -2.04 6.48
N ALA A 81 7.98 -2.19 7.64
CA ALA A 81 8.49 -1.07 8.44
C ALA A 81 9.61 -0.32 7.72
N GLU A 82 10.58 -1.02 7.14
CA GLU A 82 11.65 -0.42 6.33
C GLU A 82 11.07 0.34 5.12
N ALA A 83 10.15 -0.29 4.38
CA ALA A 83 9.48 0.36 3.26
C ALA A 83 8.71 1.61 3.69
N ARG A 84 8.14 1.62 4.92
CA ARG A 84 7.45 2.80 5.48
C ARG A 84 8.43 3.93 5.76
N ALA A 85 9.56 3.64 6.42
CA ALA A 85 10.59 4.63 6.70
C ALA A 85 11.11 5.30 5.42
N TRP A 86 11.32 4.51 4.36
CA TRP A 86 11.69 5.05 3.05
C TRP A 86 10.62 5.93 2.41
N ILE A 87 9.34 5.57 2.53
CA ILE A 87 8.22 6.39 2.03
C ILE A 87 8.12 7.69 2.83
N GLU A 88 8.30 7.65 4.15
CA GLU A 88 8.26 8.84 5.01
C GLU A 88 9.43 9.79 4.75
N ALA A 89 10.59 9.27 4.31
CA ALA A 89 11.74 10.05 3.88
C ALA A 89 11.63 10.61 2.45
N ALA A 90 10.66 10.13 1.64
CA ALA A 90 10.51 10.52 0.24
C ALA A 90 10.39 12.04 -0.01
N PRO A 91 9.65 12.83 0.81
CA PRO A 91 9.54 14.27 0.61
C PRO A 91 10.91 14.99 0.67
N ALA A 92 11.80 14.57 1.58
CA ALA A 92 13.13 15.16 1.69
C ALA A 92 14.02 14.87 0.47
N VAL A 93 13.89 13.68 -0.12
CA VAL A 93 14.57 13.37 -1.39
C VAL A 93 13.99 14.21 -2.52
N ARG A 94 12.66 14.37 -2.53
CA ARG A 94 11.94 15.15 -3.52
C ARG A 94 12.29 16.64 -3.50
N GLU A 95 12.49 17.24 -2.33
CA GLU A 95 12.93 18.64 -2.22
C GLU A 95 14.32 18.89 -2.81
N ARG A 96 15.19 17.87 -2.76
CA ARG A 96 16.56 17.96 -3.31
C ARG A 96 16.62 17.75 -4.81
N VAL A 97 15.62 17.05 -5.38
CA VAL A 97 15.54 16.74 -6.81
C VAL A 97 14.46 17.61 -7.44
N GLY A 98 14.90 18.64 -8.17
CA GLY A 98 13.99 19.63 -8.76
C GLY A 98 13.14 19.10 -9.91
N ASP A 99 13.68 18.20 -10.75
CA ASP A 99 12.92 17.60 -11.86
C ASP A 99 12.43 16.19 -11.48
N TRP A 100 11.12 16.00 -11.53
CA TRP A 100 10.45 14.72 -11.35
C TRP A 100 11.05 13.60 -12.22
N ARG A 101 11.59 13.90 -13.41
CA ARG A 101 12.24 12.91 -14.28
C ARG A 101 13.48 12.30 -13.65
N GLU A 102 14.20 13.08 -12.85
CA GLU A 102 15.46 12.68 -12.20
C GLU A 102 15.22 11.86 -10.92
N LEU A 103 13.98 11.85 -10.40
CA LEU A 103 13.63 11.05 -9.24
C LEU A 103 13.82 9.55 -9.53
N PRO A 104 14.27 8.75 -8.54
CA PRO A 104 14.22 7.29 -8.64
C PRO A 104 12.82 6.80 -8.99
N SER A 105 12.73 5.72 -9.76
CA SER A 105 11.45 5.15 -10.23
C SER A 105 10.45 4.90 -9.11
N ALA A 106 10.92 4.44 -7.94
CA ALA A 106 10.08 4.24 -6.78
C ALA A 106 9.36 5.54 -6.34
N LEU A 107 10.05 6.68 -6.30
CA LEU A 107 9.49 7.97 -5.91
C LEU A 107 8.55 8.52 -6.98
N ARG A 108 8.92 8.41 -8.26
CA ARG A 108 8.04 8.75 -9.38
C ARG A 108 6.70 8.02 -9.29
N ARG A 109 6.74 6.71 -9.02
CA ARG A 109 5.54 5.88 -8.88
C ARG A 109 4.73 6.21 -7.64
N LEU A 110 5.37 6.62 -6.53
CA LEU A 110 4.66 7.08 -5.35
C LEU A 110 3.86 8.35 -5.66
N GLU A 111 4.46 9.34 -6.31
CA GLU A 111 3.75 10.55 -6.73
C GLU A 111 2.62 10.25 -7.73
N ILE A 112 2.86 9.39 -8.73
CA ILE A 112 1.78 8.96 -9.64
C ILE A 112 0.65 8.30 -8.85
N ALA A 113 0.98 7.42 -7.91
CA ALA A 113 -0.04 6.72 -7.12
C ALA A 113 -0.85 7.69 -6.25
N GLU A 114 -0.25 8.76 -5.72
CA GLU A 114 -0.95 9.81 -5.01
C GLU A 114 -1.88 10.59 -5.92
N ARG A 115 -1.41 11.04 -7.09
CA ARG A 115 -2.24 11.74 -8.08
C ARG A 115 -3.40 10.90 -8.58
N LEU A 116 -3.20 9.59 -8.74
CA LEU A 116 -4.29 8.66 -9.06
C LEU A 116 -5.34 8.61 -7.95
N ARG A 117 -4.93 8.52 -6.69
CA ARG A 117 -5.87 8.51 -5.56
C ARG A 117 -6.62 9.82 -5.42
N GLU A 118 -5.95 10.97 -5.61
CA GLU A 118 -6.58 12.29 -5.66
C GLU A 118 -7.62 12.36 -6.78
N ALA A 119 -7.32 11.76 -7.92
CA ALA A 119 -8.26 11.62 -9.02
C ALA A 119 -9.35 10.55 -8.77
N GLY A 120 -9.37 9.86 -7.62
CA GLY A 120 -10.35 8.79 -7.34
C GLY A 120 -10.09 7.48 -8.08
N GLU A 121 -8.91 7.30 -8.68
CA GLU A 121 -8.49 6.06 -9.35
C GLU A 121 -7.68 5.16 -8.41
N THR A 122 -7.82 3.84 -8.59
CA THR A 122 -7.04 2.87 -7.82
C THR A 122 -5.69 2.62 -8.50
N PRO A 123 -4.56 2.86 -7.82
CA PRO A 123 -3.24 2.53 -8.37
C PRO A 123 -3.06 1.01 -8.48
N SER A 124 -2.59 0.55 -9.64
CA SER A 124 -2.14 -0.84 -9.85
C SER A 124 -0.72 -0.84 -10.41
N PRO A 125 0.10 -1.89 -10.19
CA PRO A 125 1.48 -1.94 -10.67
C PRO A 125 1.60 -1.64 -12.16
N ARG A 126 0.78 -2.31 -12.99
CA ARG A 126 0.74 -2.09 -14.44
C ARG A 126 0.36 -0.66 -14.80
N ARG A 127 -0.66 -0.09 -14.13
CA ARG A 127 -1.07 1.30 -14.38
C ARG A 127 0.06 2.28 -14.06
N LEU A 128 0.79 2.05 -12.97
CA LEU A 128 1.93 2.88 -12.58
C LEU A 128 3.07 2.78 -13.60
N ASP A 129 3.39 1.58 -14.07
CA ASP A 129 4.40 1.36 -15.12
C ASP A 129 4.04 2.11 -16.42
N ASP A 130 2.79 1.97 -16.86
CA ASP A 130 2.30 2.58 -18.10
C ASP A 130 2.33 4.11 -18.03
N LEU A 131 1.90 4.68 -16.89
CA LEU A 131 1.90 6.13 -16.67
C LEU A 131 3.31 6.70 -16.53
N GLU A 132 4.20 6.02 -15.78
CA GLU A 132 5.60 6.43 -15.64
C GLU A 132 6.28 6.49 -17.01
N ARG A 133 6.12 5.43 -17.83
CA ARG A 133 6.67 5.39 -19.18
C ARG A 133 6.15 6.53 -20.05
N ALA A 134 4.84 6.77 -20.04
CA ALA A 134 4.21 7.84 -20.81
C ALA A 134 4.72 9.24 -20.39
N LEU A 135 4.87 9.49 -19.09
CA LEU A 135 5.38 10.76 -18.55
C LEU A 135 6.84 11.00 -18.91
N LEU A 136 7.68 9.98 -18.83
CA LEU A 136 9.09 10.09 -19.23
C LEU A 136 9.23 10.35 -20.74
N GLN A 137 8.42 9.70 -21.57
CA GLN A 137 8.50 9.83 -23.03
C GLN A 137 7.88 11.11 -23.58
N ARG A 138 6.71 11.50 -23.06
CA ARG A 138 5.88 12.58 -23.66
C ARG A 138 5.65 13.76 -22.73
N GLY A 139 6.05 13.67 -21.46
CA GLY A 139 5.73 14.68 -20.45
C GLY A 139 4.26 14.71 -20.04
N ALA A 140 3.42 13.81 -20.56
CA ALA A 140 2.00 13.75 -20.25
C ALA A 140 1.42 12.34 -20.39
N ALA A 141 0.40 12.03 -19.57
CA ALA A 141 -0.31 10.77 -19.59
C ALA A 141 -1.82 10.98 -19.35
N GLY A 142 -2.66 10.22 -20.06
CA GLY A 142 -4.12 10.27 -19.88
C GLY A 142 -4.57 9.39 -18.71
N LEU A 143 -5.50 9.91 -17.90
CA LEU A 143 -6.13 9.16 -16.83
C LEU A 143 -7.51 8.64 -17.26
N ARG A 144 -8.45 9.58 -17.45
CA ARG A 144 -9.81 9.36 -17.95
C ARG A 144 -10.21 10.52 -18.87
N PRO A 145 -11.33 10.46 -19.61
CA PRO A 145 -11.75 11.57 -20.45
C PRO A 145 -11.78 12.90 -19.69
N GLY A 146 -11.13 13.93 -20.24
CA GLY A 146 -11.02 15.24 -19.62
C GLY A 146 -9.96 15.39 -18.52
N LEU A 147 -9.26 14.34 -18.09
CA LEU A 147 -8.26 14.41 -17.01
C LEU A 147 -6.96 13.67 -17.36
N GLY A 148 -5.82 14.29 -17.06
CA GLY A 148 -4.51 13.69 -17.27
C GLY A 148 -3.48 14.14 -16.23
N LEU A 149 -2.31 13.53 -16.33
CA LEU A 149 -1.09 13.95 -15.65
C LEU A 149 -0.19 14.67 -16.66
N ARG A 150 0.48 15.74 -16.22
CA ARG A 150 1.54 16.41 -16.99
C ARG A 150 2.70 16.80 -16.10
N LEU A 151 3.88 16.91 -16.71
CA LEU A 151 5.06 17.49 -16.10
C LEU A 151 5.09 18.99 -16.39
N ALA A 152 5.16 19.82 -15.34
CA ALA A 152 5.22 21.28 -15.46
C ALA A 152 6.17 21.86 -14.42
N GLY A 153 7.19 22.61 -14.87
CA GLY A 153 8.17 23.21 -13.97
C GLY A 153 8.98 22.21 -13.16
N GLY A 154 9.11 20.95 -13.63
CA GLY A 154 9.74 19.86 -12.88
C GLY A 154 8.77 19.07 -11.99
N ASP A 155 7.52 19.50 -11.84
CA ASP A 155 6.53 18.85 -10.98
C ASP A 155 5.53 17.98 -11.75
N LEU A 156 5.02 16.93 -11.10
CA LEU A 156 3.90 16.14 -11.57
C LEU A 156 2.56 16.73 -11.11
N VAL A 157 1.75 17.20 -12.05
CA VAL A 157 0.45 17.83 -11.76
C VAL A 157 -0.71 17.11 -12.45
N LEU A 158 -1.87 17.15 -11.80
CA LEU A 158 -3.14 16.84 -12.44
C LEU A 158 -3.57 18.02 -13.32
N ALA A 159 -4.04 17.72 -14.53
CA ALA A 159 -4.48 18.73 -15.49
C ALA A 159 -5.70 18.28 -16.27
N GLU A 160 -6.63 19.20 -16.49
CA GLU A 160 -7.73 18.97 -17.40
C GLU A 160 -7.22 18.90 -18.85
N ARG A 161 -7.75 17.94 -19.61
CA ARG A 161 -7.47 17.80 -21.05
C ARG A 161 -8.66 18.36 -21.82
N ARG A 162 -8.41 19.38 -22.64
CA ARG A 162 -9.38 19.84 -23.66
C ARG A 162 -9.53 18.82 -24.77
#